data_AF-A0A7C1M8L4-F1
#
_entry.id   AF-A0A7C1M8L4-F1
#
_cell.length_a   1.000
_cell.length_b   1.000
_cell.length_c   1.000
_cell.angle_alpha   90.00
_cell.angle_beta   90.00
_cell.angle_gamma   90.00
#
_symmetry.space_group_name_H-M   'P 1'
#
loop_
_entity.id
_entity.type
_entity.pdbx_description
1 polymer ?
#
loop_
_entity_poly.entity_id
_entity_poly.type
_entity_poly.pdbx_seq_one_letter_code
_entity_poly.pdbx_strand_id
1 'polypeptide(L)'
;MNKRGTDKIISVYWFAILILVAGGIYAMVYLFYGHPLDVRDVEANILANKVADCLSKQGRLNSGVIISSEDVKSLGKEYENNLLGKCHLNFNTEKEYDWENEIQYYIGADFYVQVGSDKPVFSLSEGNKNWLKYCEINREGEDYRRLPRCVERRFYSLGEDNAQYLIKIISIVGKTEKNAK
;
A
#
# COMPACT_ATOMS: atom_id res chain seq x y z
N MET A 1 61.21 -37.27 -12.59
CA MET A 1 60.93 -35.83 -12.84
C MET A 1 59.67 -35.45 -12.06
N ASN A 2 59.82 -34.69 -10.97
CA ASN A 2 58.78 -34.47 -9.96
C ASN A 2 57.82 -33.34 -10.42
N LYS A 3 56.69 -33.69 -11.06
CA LYS A 3 55.69 -32.74 -11.60
C LYS A 3 54.85 -31.98 -10.55
N ARG A 4 55.20 -32.09 -9.26
CA ARG A 4 54.44 -31.49 -8.14
C ARG A 4 54.37 -29.95 -8.16
N GLY A 5 55.25 -29.26 -8.89
CA GLY A 5 55.25 -27.79 -9.00
C GLY A 5 54.29 -27.25 -10.06
N THR A 6 54.19 -27.92 -11.21
CA THR A 6 53.33 -27.51 -12.34
C THR A 6 51.85 -27.64 -12.00
N ASP A 7 51.48 -28.71 -11.28
CA ASP A 7 50.10 -28.93 -10.84
C ASP A 7 49.65 -27.91 -9.76
N LYS A 8 50.58 -27.36 -8.96
CA LYS A 8 50.25 -26.30 -8.00
C LYS A 8 49.99 -24.98 -8.71
N ILE A 9 50.78 -24.67 -9.74
CA ILE A 9 50.62 -23.42 -10.51
C ILE A 9 49.30 -23.44 -11.27
N ILE A 10 48.93 -24.57 -11.92
CA ILE A 10 47.66 -24.68 -12.64
C ILE A 10 46.45 -24.54 -11.71
N SER A 11 46.54 -25.07 -10.49
CA SER A 11 45.49 -24.98 -9.48
C SER A 11 45.24 -23.52 -9.03
N VAL A 12 46.30 -22.73 -8.84
CA VAL A 12 46.18 -21.30 -8.46
C VAL A 12 45.45 -20.49 -9.55
N TYR A 13 45.80 -20.70 -10.83
CA TYR A 13 45.10 -20.03 -11.93
C TYR A 13 43.63 -20.43 -12.01
N TRP A 14 43.33 -21.72 -11.79
CA TRP A 14 41.95 -22.20 -11.76
C TRP A 14 41.12 -21.53 -10.66
N PHE A 15 41.66 -21.41 -9.44
CA PHE A 15 41.00 -20.70 -8.35
C PHE A 15 40.85 -19.19 -8.63
N ALA A 16 41.84 -18.55 -9.26
CA ALA A 16 41.75 -17.13 -9.62
C ALA A 16 40.62 -16.86 -10.62
N ILE A 17 40.46 -17.72 -11.63
CA ILE A 17 39.36 -17.62 -12.61
C ILE A 17 38.01 -17.80 -11.91
N LEU A 18 37.89 -18.77 -11.00
CA LEU A 18 36.64 -18.96 -10.25
C LEU A 18 36.27 -17.76 -9.37
N ILE A 19 37.25 -17.13 -8.72
CA ILE A 19 37.00 -15.91 -7.92
C ILE A 19 36.54 -14.76 -8.81
N LEU A 20 37.13 -14.59 -9.99
CA LEU A 20 36.70 -13.56 -10.94
C LEU A 20 35.26 -13.80 -11.43
N VAL A 21 34.94 -15.05 -11.80
CA VAL A 21 33.59 -15.41 -12.26
C VAL A 21 32.58 -15.25 -11.13
N ALA A 22 32.87 -15.78 -9.94
CA ALA A 22 32.00 -15.66 -8.77
C ALA A 22 31.81 -14.21 -8.34
N GLY A 23 32.88 -13.41 -8.33
CA GLY A 23 32.84 -11.99 -8.02
C GLY A 23 32.01 -11.20 -9.03
N GLY A 24 32.12 -11.52 -10.32
CA GLY A 24 31.30 -10.91 -11.38
C GLY A 24 29.81 -11.23 -11.22
N ILE A 25 29.46 -12.49 -10.98
CA ILE A 25 28.08 -12.91 -10.71
C ILE A 25 27.54 -12.21 -9.46
N TYR A 26 28.33 -12.21 -8.37
CA TYR A 26 27.96 -11.55 -7.13
C TYR A 26 27.70 -10.05 -7.33
N ALA A 27 28.59 -9.34 -8.03
CA ALA A 27 28.43 -7.91 -8.29
C ALA A 27 27.16 -7.61 -9.11
N MET A 28 26.87 -8.43 -10.12
CA MET A 28 25.68 -8.28 -10.94
C MET A 28 24.40 -8.50 -10.11
N VAL A 29 24.35 -9.58 -9.33
CA VAL A 29 23.20 -9.88 -8.44
C VAL A 29 23.05 -8.79 -7.38
N TYR A 30 24.14 -8.33 -6.78
CA TYR A 30 24.14 -7.29 -5.76
C TYR A 30 23.61 -5.96 -6.30
N LEU A 31 24.04 -5.54 -7.49
CA LEU A 31 23.56 -4.29 -8.09
C LEU A 31 22.09 -4.41 -8.52
N PHE A 32 21.69 -5.55 -9.08
CA PHE A 32 20.33 -5.74 -9.58
C PHE A 32 19.29 -5.86 -8.45
N TYR A 33 19.61 -6.62 -7.40
CA TYR A 33 18.71 -6.84 -6.26
C TYR A 33 18.98 -5.91 -5.06
N GLY A 34 20.01 -5.07 -5.13
CA GLY A 34 20.40 -4.16 -4.05
C GLY A 34 19.50 -2.93 -3.92
N HIS A 35 18.78 -2.56 -4.98
CA HIS A 35 17.86 -1.42 -4.95
C HIS A 35 16.42 -1.89 -4.68
N PRO A 36 15.80 -1.46 -3.57
CA PRO A 36 14.40 -1.74 -3.34
C PRO A 36 13.54 -1.02 -4.39
N LEU A 37 12.59 -1.74 -4.98
CA LEU A 37 11.57 -1.15 -5.84
C LEU A 37 10.55 -0.43 -4.98
N ASP A 38 10.26 0.85 -5.26
CA ASP A 38 9.21 1.59 -4.58
C ASP A 38 7.82 1.12 -5.03
N VAL A 39 7.27 0.12 -4.34
CA VAL A 39 5.94 -0.44 -4.63
C VAL A 39 4.80 0.27 -3.90
N ARG A 40 5.10 1.30 -3.08
CA ARG A 40 4.10 1.94 -2.21
C ARG A 40 2.95 2.58 -3.00
N ASP A 41 3.23 3.14 -4.16
CA ASP A 41 2.20 3.74 -5.01
C ASP A 41 1.25 2.67 -5.58
N VAL A 42 1.79 1.54 -6.01
CA VAL A 42 1.02 0.38 -6.48
C VAL A 42 0.21 -0.22 -5.32
N GLU A 43 0.82 -0.37 -4.15
CA GLU A 43 0.16 -0.88 -2.95
C GLU A 43 -1.01 0.01 -2.51
N ALA A 44 -0.81 1.33 -2.47
CA ALA A 44 -1.86 2.30 -2.13
C ALA A 44 -3.01 2.28 -3.17
N ASN A 45 -2.68 2.14 -4.47
CA ASN A 45 -3.69 1.98 -5.51
C ASN A 45 -4.49 0.69 -5.36
N ILE A 46 -3.83 -0.44 -5.11
CA ILE A 46 -4.50 -1.74 -4.91
C ILE A 46 -5.39 -1.69 -3.67
N LEU A 47 -4.90 -1.10 -2.58
CA LEU A 47 -5.66 -0.94 -1.34
C LEU A 47 -6.91 -0.07 -1.55
N ALA A 48 -6.78 1.07 -2.24
CA ALA A 48 -7.91 1.93 -2.59
C ALA A 48 -8.95 1.20 -3.47
N ASN A 49 -8.50 0.47 -4.49
CA ASN A 49 -9.39 -0.26 -5.40
C ASN A 49 -10.10 -1.41 -4.66
N LYS A 50 -9.39 -2.16 -3.83
CA LYS A 50 -10.00 -3.27 -3.08
C LYS A 50 -11.07 -2.78 -2.09
N VAL A 51 -10.89 -1.61 -1.49
CA VAL A 51 -11.94 -0.98 -0.67
C VAL A 51 -13.06 -0.40 -1.53
N ALA A 52 -12.77 0.18 -2.70
CA ALA A 52 -13.82 0.62 -3.63
C ALA A 52 -14.75 -0.54 -4.02
N ASP A 53 -14.18 -1.68 -4.41
CA ASP A 53 -14.91 -2.90 -4.80
C ASP A 53 -15.67 -3.54 -3.62
N CYS A 54 -15.16 -3.37 -2.39
CA CYS A 54 -15.81 -3.83 -1.17
C CYS A 54 -17.05 -2.98 -0.81
N LEU A 55 -16.92 -1.65 -0.93
CA LEU A 55 -17.97 -0.69 -0.61
C LEU A 55 -19.05 -0.63 -1.70
N SER A 56 -18.68 -0.81 -2.96
CA SER A 56 -19.59 -0.77 -4.10
C SER A 56 -19.39 -1.97 -5.02
N LYS A 57 -20.46 -2.73 -5.23
CA LYS A 57 -20.49 -3.87 -6.14
C LYS A 57 -21.41 -3.53 -7.30
N GLN A 58 -20.87 -3.53 -8.52
CA GLN A 58 -21.61 -3.22 -9.75
C GLN A 58 -22.28 -1.82 -9.73
N GLY A 59 -21.64 -0.84 -9.09
CA GLY A 59 -22.14 0.53 -9.00
C GLY A 59 -23.28 0.75 -8.00
N ARG A 60 -23.56 -0.25 -7.14
CA ARG A 60 -24.49 -0.14 -6.01
C ARG A 60 -23.73 -0.34 -4.70
N LEU A 61 -24.13 0.37 -3.66
CA LEU A 61 -23.57 0.21 -2.31
C LEU A 61 -23.82 -1.21 -1.83
N ASN A 62 -22.81 -1.80 -1.21
CA ASN A 62 -22.94 -3.11 -0.60
C ASN A 62 -23.95 -3.05 0.56
N SER A 63 -24.71 -4.13 0.79
CA SER A 63 -25.85 -4.17 1.73
C SER A 63 -25.45 -4.00 3.20
N GLY A 64 -24.16 -3.97 3.53
CA GLY A 64 -23.68 -3.60 4.88
C GLY A 64 -23.28 -2.12 5.02
N VAL A 65 -23.30 -1.37 3.92
CA VAL A 65 -23.04 0.08 3.82
C VAL A 65 -24.34 0.73 3.36
N ILE A 66 -25.42 0.55 4.12
CA ILE A 66 -26.71 1.15 3.77
C ILE A 66 -26.71 2.58 4.31
N ILE A 67 -26.77 3.56 3.42
CA ILE A 67 -26.96 4.95 3.80
C ILE A 67 -28.38 5.28 3.33
N SER A 68 -29.36 5.16 4.25
CA SER A 68 -30.71 5.66 3.99
C SER A 68 -30.74 7.15 4.32
N SER A 69 -31.38 7.95 3.46
CA SER A 69 -31.54 9.40 3.61
C SER A 69 -32.29 9.82 4.89
N GLU A 70 -33.10 8.93 5.49
CA GLU A 70 -33.81 9.19 6.75
C GLU A 70 -33.07 8.68 8.01
N ASP A 71 -32.13 7.72 7.85
CA ASP A 71 -31.48 7.02 8.97
C ASP A 71 -29.96 6.82 8.76
N VAL A 72 -29.29 7.88 8.29
CA VAL A 72 -27.83 7.94 8.10
C VAL A 72 -27.02 7.47 9.34
N LYS A 73 -27.63 7.50 10.54
CA LYS A 73 -26.95 7.19 11.81
C LYS A 73 -26.97 5.73 12.27
N SER A 74 -27.76 4.84 11.66
CA SER A 74 -27.92 3.47 12.18
C SER A 74 -27.20 2.38 11.38
N LEU A 75 -26.85 2.64 10.10
CA LEU A 75 -26.45 1.58 9.15
C LEU A 75 -24.98 1.64 8.66
N GLY A 76 -24.15 2.48 9.29
CA GLY A 76 -22.70 2.52 9.08
C GLY A 76 -21.85 1.86 10.18
N LYS A 77 -22.44 1.52 11.33
CA LYS A 77 -21.72 1.10 12.55
C LYS A 77 -20.91 -0.18 12.41
N GLU A 78 -21.32 -1.07 11.50
CA GLU A 78 -20.66 -2.35 11.30
C GLU A 78 -19.32 -2.20 10.56
N TYR A 79 -19.25 -1.26 9.61
CA TYR A 79 -18.01 -0.89 8.91
C TYR A 79 -17.17 0.11 9.69
N GLU A 80 -17.79 0.97 10.50
CA GLU A 80 -17.10 1.99 11.30
C GLU A 80 -16.07 1.37 12.26
N ASN A 81 -16.36 0.18 12.79
CA ASN A 81 -15.49 -0.50 13.76
C ASN A 81 -14.66 -1.65 13.17
N ASN A 82 -14.87 -2.03 11.90
CA ASN A 82 -14.19 -3.18 11.30
C ASN A 82 -14.19 -3.14 9.76
N LEU A 83 -13.69 -2.05 9.17
CA LEU A 83 -13.61 -1.89 7.72
C LEU A 83 -12.71 -2.98 7.13
N LEU A 84 -11.57 -3.26 7.75
CA LEU A 84 -10.63 -4.27 7.25
C LEU A 84 -11.21 -5.68 7.26
N GLY A 85 -11.87 -6.08 8.35
CA GLY A 85 -12.50 -7.38 8.45
C GLY A 85 -13.62 -7.56 7.42
N LYS A 86 -14.44 -6.52 7.20
CA LYS A 86 -15.51 -6.57 6.19
C LYS A 86 -14.99 -6.61 4.76
N CYS A 87 -13.89 -5.92 4.48
CA CYS A 87 -13.26 -5.95 3.16
C CYS A 87 -12.26 -7.10 2.96
N HIS A 88 -12.21 -8.06 3.90
CA HIS A 88 -11.25 -9.18 3.89
C HIS A 88 -9.81 -8.70 3.61
N LEU A 89 -9.43 -7.62 4.29
CA LEU A 89 -8.09 -7.07 4.28
C LEU A 89 -7.34 -7.62 5.50
N ASN A 90 -6.18 -8.22 5.25
CA ASN A 90 -5.37 -8.83 6.28
C ASN A 90 -3.95 -8.27 6.21
N PHE A 91 -3.51 -7.67 7.32
CA PHE A 91 -2.15 -7.14 7.50
C PHE A 91 -1.34 -7.99 8.49
N ASN A 92 -1.69 -9.25 8.70
CA ASN A 92 -0.95 -10.15 9.61
C ASN A 92 0.53 -10.30 9.24
N THR A 93 0.90 -10.13 7.97
CA THR A 93 2.31 -10.12 7.54
C THR A 93 3.10 -8.98 8.18
N GLU A 94 2.44 -7.91 8.63
CA GLU A 94 3.09 -6.78 9.30
C GLU A 94 3.55 -7.15 10.72
N LYS A 95 2.86 -8.09 11.38
CA LYS A 95 3.23 -8.62 12.71
C LYS A 95 4.53 -9.44 12.68
N GLU A 96 4.85 -10.04 11.55
CA GLU A 96 6.05 -10.87 11.37
C GLU A 96 7.34 -10.03 11.29
N TYR A 97 7.24 -8.72 11.01
CA TYR A 97 8.38 -7.82 10.84
C TYR A 97 8.56 -6.81 11.99
N ASP A 98 7.98 -7.06 13.17
CA ASP A 98 8.06 -6.20 14.36
C ASP A 98 7.51 -4.77 14.14
N TRP A 99 6.52 -4.64 13.24
CA TRP A 99 5.82 -3.38 12.95
C TRP A 99 4.65 -3.10 13.89
N GLU A 100 4.58 -3.80 15.03
CA GLU A 100 3.50 -3.63 16.01
C GLU A 100 3.45 -2.19 16.57
N ASN A 101 4.59 -1.48 16.56
CA ASN A 101 4.70 -0.15 17.14
C ASN A 101 4.21 0.98 16.21
N GLU A 102 4.14 0.75 14.89
CA GLU A 102 3.69 1.78 13.94
C GLU A 102 2.90 1.19 12.77
N ILE A 103 1.58 1.42 12.76
CA ILE A 103 0.71 1.05 11.64
C ILE A 103 1.16 1.81 10.37
N GLN A 104 1.57 1.05 9.35
CA GLN A 104 2.19 1.54 8.11
C GLN A 104 1.19 1.83 6.98
N TYR A 105 -0.11 1.90 7.30
CA TYR A 105 -1.15 2.27 6.34
C TYR A 105 -2.18 3.19 6.97
N TYR A 106 -2.93 3.86 6.10
CA TYR A 106 -4.18 4.51 6.45
C TYR A 106 -5.15 4.35 5.30
N ILE A 107 -6.42 4.12 5.64
CA ILE A 107 -7.51 4.13 4.69
C ILE A 107 -8.67 4.96 5.25
N GLY A 108 -9.19 5.84 4.42
CA GLY A 108 -10.39 6.64 4.70
C GLY A 108 -11.36 6.56 3.52
N ALA A 109 -12.65 6.49 3.80
CA ALA A 109 -13.70 6.55 2.79
C ALA A 109 -14.80 7.52 3.23
N ASP A 110 -14.97 8.60 2.46
CA ASP A 110 -15.92 9.67 2.70
C ASP A 110 -17.06 9.60 1.68
N PHE A 111 -18.30 9.71 2.14
CA PHE A 111 -19.51 9.60 1.33
C PHE A 111 -20.23 10.95 1.25
N TYR A 112 -20.55 11.40 0.04
CA TYR A 112 -21.21 12.69 -0.21
C TYR A 112 -22.48 12.47 -1.04
N VAL A 113 -23.60 13.07 -0.63
CA VAL A 113 -24.89 12.99 -1.34
C VAL A 113 -24.96 13.96 -2.53
N GLN A 114 -24.22 15.07 -2.48
CA GLN A 114 -24.21 16.07 -3.55
C GLN A 114 -22.78 16.47 -3.92
N VAL A 115 -22.54 16.62 -5.23
CA VAL A 115 -21.26 17.10 -5.76
C VAL A 115 -21.03 18.54 -5.29
N GLY A 116 -19.95 18.77 -4.54
CA GLY A 116 -19.61 20.08 -3.97
C GLY A 116 -20.01 20.30 -2.51
N SER A 117 -20.58 19.30 -1.83
CA SER A 117 -20.72 19.37 -0.36
C SER A 117 -19.36 19.25 0.31
N ASP A 118 -19.00 20.21 1.15
CA ASP A 118 -17.76 20.16 1.95
C ASP A 118 -17.84 19.13 3.10
N LYS A 119 -19.06 18.73 3.48
CA LYS A 119 -19.26 17.80 4.60
C LYS A 119 -19.67 16.42 4.09
N PRO A 120 -18.92 15.36 4.44
CA PRO A 120 -19.36 14.01 4.17
C PRO A 120 -20.57 13.69 5.05
N VAL A 121 -21.50 12.94 4.48
CA VAL A 121 -22.68 12.40 5.17
C VAL A 121 -22.28 11.24 6.08
N PHE A 122 -21.24 10.52 5.68
CA PHE A 122 -20.67 9.41 6.43
C PHE A 122 -19.18 9.27 6.10
N SER A 123 -18.38 8.85 7.08
CA SER A 123 -16.94 8.65 6.93
C SER A 123 -16.50 7.38 7.63
N LEU A 124 -15.70 6.56 6.95
CA LEU A 124 -15.04 5.38 7.48
C LEU A 124 -13.54 5.63 7.52
N SER A 125 -12.84 5.18 8.56
CA SER A 125 -11.39 5.28 8.59
C SER A 125 -10.75 4.19 9.42
N GLU A 126 -9.63 3.63 8.96
CA GLU A 126 -8.84 2.65 9.69
C GLU A 126 -7.33 2.88 9.45
N GLY A 127 -6.50 2.55 10.45
CA GLY A 127 -5.06 2.75 10.41
C GLY A 127 -4.57 4.10 10.99
N ASN A 128 -3.37 4.53 10.61
CA ASN A 128 -2.67 5.65 11.23
C ASN A 128 -2.99 7.01 10.56
N LYS A 129 -3.90 7.77 11.19
CA LYS A 129 -4.32 9.11 10.74
C LYS A 129 -3.19 10.14 10.66
N ASN A 130 -2.08 9.95 11.37
CA ASN A 130 -0.96 10.89 11.35
C ASN A 130 -0.30 10.98 9.96
N TRP A 131 -0.57 10.02 9.07
CA TRP A 131 -0.03 10.04 7.72
C TRP A 131 -0.73 11.04 6.79
N LEU A 132 -1.97 11.44 7.09
CA LEU A 132 -2.76 12.37 6.27
C LEU A 132 -2.04 13.70 6.01
N LYS A 133 -1.33 14.22 7.03
CA LYS A 133 -0.59 15.49 6.95
C LYS A 133 0.51 15.50 5.86
N TYR A 134 0.96 14.33 5.42
CA TYR A 134 1.99 14.23 4.38
C TYR A 134 1.42 14.19 2.96
N CYS A 135 0.10 14.03 2.80
CA CYS A 135 -0.53 14.00 1.48
C CYS A 135 -0.58 15.37 0.80
N GLU A 136 -0.49 16.46 1.56
CA GLU A 136 -0.56 17.84 1.08
C GLU A 136 0.83 18.44 0.79
N ILE A 137 1.91 17.71 1.07
CA ILE A 137 3.28 18.18 0.83
C ILE A 137 3.60 18.08 -0.66
N ASN A 138 4.12 19.17 -1.23
CA ASN A 138 4.48 19.25 -2.65
C ASN A 138 5.43 18.10 -3.07
N ARG A 139 5.12 17.49 -4.23
CA ARG A 139 5.74 16.25 -4.74
C ARG A 139 7.11 16.45 -5.40
N GLU A 140 7.90 17.43 -4.95
CA GLU A 140 9.18 17.78 -5.57
C GLU A 140 10.30 17.75 -4.52
N GLY A 141 11.31 16.89 -4.75
CA GLY A 141 12.52 16.81 -3.91
C GLY A 141 12.88 15.39 -3.44
N GLU A 142 14.10 15.23 -2.91
CA GLU A 142 14.59 13.95 -2.36
C GLU A 142 13.82 13.54 -1.09
N ASP A 143 13.36 14.49 -0.29
CA ASP A 143 12.55 14.22 0.90
C ASP A 143 11.23 13.54 0.56
N TYR A 144 10.67 13.77 -0.63
CA TYR A 144 9.44 13.11 -1.09
C TYR A 144 9.58 11.59 -1.23
N ARG A 145 10.79 11.07 -1.48
CA ARG A 145 11.01 9.61 -1.51
C ARG A 145 10.82 8.98 -0.13
N ARG A 146 11.06 9.73 0.95
CA ARG A 146 10.90 9.29 2.34
C ARG A 146 9.52 9.61 2.91
N LEU A 147 8.62 10.20 2.12
CA LEU A 147 7.25 10.43 2.53
C LEU A 147 6.34 9.24 2.20
N PRO A 148 5.23 9.07 2.93
CA PRO A 148 4.18 8.13 2.56
C PRO A 148 3.62 8.41 1.17
N ARG A 149 3.15 7.36 0.50
CA ARG A 149 2.42 7.51 -0.77
C ARG A 149 0.93 7.59 -0.49
N CYS A 150 0.31 8.67 -0.95
CA CYS A 150 -1.13 8.88 -0.87
C CYS A 150 -1.78 8.71 -2.25
N VAL A 151 -2.81 7.88 -2.30
CA VAL A 151 -3.65 7.67 -3.49
C VAL A 151 -5.07 8.05 -3.14
N GLU A 152 -5.68 8.87 -3.99
CA GLU A 152 -7.07 9.25 -3.88
C GLU A 152 -7.87 8.63 -5.04
N ARG A 153 -9.00 8.00 -4.71
CA ARG A 153 -9.95 7.44 -5.68
C ARG A 153 -11.33 8.04 -5.44
N ARG A 154 -12.01 8.41 -6.52
CA ARG A 154 -13.38 8.92 -6.48
C ARG A 154 -14.24 8.14 -7.45
N PHE A 155 -15.43 7.74 -7.01
CA PHE A 155 -16.39 7.07 -7.87
C PHE A 155 -17.81 7.28 -7.35
N TYR A 156 -18.79 7.02 -8.21
CA TYR A 156 -20.20 7.10 -7.86
C TYR A 156 -20.77 5.72 -7.57
N SER A 157 -21.70 5.66 -6.61
CA SER A 157 -22.46 4.45 -6.31
C SER A 157 -23.89 4.80 -5.93
N LEU A 158 -24.83 3.91 -6.24
CA LEU A 158 -26.24 4.05 -5.90
C LEU A 158 -26.55 3.39 -4.56
N GLY A 159 -27.32 4.06 -3.71
CA GLY A 159 -27.92 3.49 -2.51
C GLY A 159 -29.15 2.63 -2.80
N GLU A 160 -29.75 2.05 -1.76
CA GLU A 160 -30.98 1.25 -1.89
C GLU A 160 -32.18 2.10 -2.36
N ASP A 161 -32.23 3.36 -1.93
CA ASP A 161 -33.23 4.37 -2.32
C ASP A 161 -32.98 4.97 -3.71
N ASN A 162 -32.02 4.43 -4.48
CA ASN A 162 -31.49 5.01 -5.71
C ASN A 162 -30.89 6.42 -5.53
N ALA A 163 -30.61 6.86 -4.31
CA ALA A 163 -29.81 8.06 -4.10
C ALA A 163 -28.39 7.82 -4.61
N GLN A 164 -27.81 8.84 -5.23
CA GLN A 164 -26.46 8.78 -5.76
C GLN A 164 -25.48 9.32 -4.72
N TYR A 165 -24.43 8.55 -4.46
CA TYR A 165 -23.35 8.92 -3.55
C TYR A 165 -22.05 9.07 -4.32
N LEU A 166 -21.33 10.17 -4.09
CA LEU A 166 -19.93 10.31 -4.45
C LEU A 166 -19.10 9.77 -3.30
N ILE A 167 -18.26 8.78 -3.57
CA ILE A 167 -17.40 8.14 -2.59
C ILE A 167 -15.97 8.56 -2.89
N LYS A 168 -15.30 9.14 -1.90
CA LYS A 168 -13.88 9.50 -1.95
C LYS A 168 -13.11 8.57 -1.01
N ILE A 169 -12.23 7.77 -1.58
CA ILE A 169 -11.33 6.89 -0.83
C ILE A 169 -9.93 7.50 -0.86
N ILE A 170 -9.33 7.64 0.31
CA ILE A 170 -7.92 7.95 0.49
C ILE A 170 -7.21 6.71 1.04
N SER A 171 -6.14 6.30 0.38
CA SER A 171 -5.28 5.21 0.81
C SER A 171 -3.86 5.72 0.93
N ILE A 172 -3.20 5.40 2.04
CA ILE A 172 -1.84 5.83 2.34
C ILE A 172 -1.00 4.62 2.75
N VAL A 173 0.22 4.54 2.21
CA VAL A 173 1.22 3.53 2.57
C VAL A 173 2.50 4.22 3.06
N GLY A 174 2.86 3.94 4.31
CA GLY A 174 3.96 4.55 5.07
C GLY A 174 5.29 3.80 5.04
N LYS A 175 5.40 2.67 4.31
CA LYS A 175 6.55 1.75 4.24
C LYS A 175 7.83 2.34 3.62
N THR A 176 8.31 3.45 4.15
CA THR A 176 9.38 4.31 3.61
C THR A 176 10.75 3.64 3.71
N GLU A 177 11.08 3.05 4.86
CA GLU A 177 12.37 2.41 5.12
C GLU A 177 12.68 1.20 4.22
N LYS A 178 11.65 0.48 3.75
CA LYS A 178 11.81 -0.69 2.87
C LYS A 178 11.90 -0.33 1.38
N ASN A 179 11.38 0.82 0.99
CA ASN A 179 11.15 1.17 -0.41
C ASN A 179 11.98 2.37 -0.90
N ALA A 180 12.60 3.12 0.02
CA ALA A 180 13.52 4.21 -0.30
C ALA A 180 14.84 4.02 0.48
N LYS A 181 15.85 3.44 -0.19
CA LYS A 181 17.26 3.53 0.24
C LYS A 181 17.95 4.66 -0.51
#